data_AF-D9PZX9-F1
#
_entry.id   AF-D9PZX9-F1
#
_cell.length_a   1.000
_cell.length_b   1.000
_cell.length_c   1.000
_cell.angle_alpha   90.00
_cell.angle_beta   90.00
_cell.angle_gamma   90.00
#
_symmetry.space_group_name_H-M   'P 1'
#
loop_
_entity.id
_entity.type
_entity.pdbx_description
1 polymer ?
#
loop_
_entity_poly.entity_id
_entity_poly.type
_entity_poly.pdbx_seq_one_letter_code
_entity_poly.pdbx_strand_id
1 'polypeptide(L)'
;MKVKQHLQQPLPIRQPCEVAAKEVMPSIRASIAYVLVNEFKLSKYEAARLLGLTPAAVSNYIEGRRGEKYMAKILNDKAKAEKIREAAMIILAYSSDAKSSERFQNITCAICSSVNEVAQMYGCHYLTMKKPEQLHA
;
A
#
# COMPACT_ATOMS: atom_id res chain seq x y z
N MET A 1 -41.72 -17.28 13.72
CA MET A 1 -40.25 -17.32 13.80
C MET A 1 -39.69 -17.36 12.38
N LYS A 2 -39.12 -16.27 11.86
CA LYS A 2 -38.46 -16.25 10.55
C LYS A 2 -36.96 -16.47 10.78
N VAL A 3 -36.48 -17.67 10.50
CA VAL A 3 -35.07 -18.03 10.55
C VAL A 3 -34.35 -17.22 9.47
N LYS A 4 -33.52 -16.26 9.88
CA LYS A 4 -32.60 -15.56 8.96
C LYS A 4 -31.60 -16.59 8.47
N GLN A 5 -31.79 -17.08 7.25
CA GLN A 5 -30.75 -17.78 6.50
C GLN A 5 -29.62 -16.78 6.26
N HIS A 6 -28.61 -16.81 7.12
CA HIS A 6 -27.29 -16.29 6.77
C HIS A 6 -26.72 -17.21 5.70
N LEU A 7 -27.09 -16.98 4.43
CA LEU A 7 -26.30 -17.47 3.31
C LEU A 7 -24.91 -16.83 3.45
N GLN A 8 -23.95 -17.62 3.95
CA GLN A 8 -22.54 -17.36 3.74
C GLN A 8 -22.33 -17.39 2.23
N GLN A 9 -22.33 -16.22 1.59
CA GLN A 9 -22.04 -16.13 0.16
C GLN A 9 -20.62 -16.67 -0.06
N PRO A 10 -20.39 -17.55 -1.05
CA PRO A 10 -19.05 -18.02 -1.35
C PRO A 10 -18.20 -16.82 -1.75
N LEU A 11 -17.13 -16.57 -0.99
CA LEU A 11 -16.16 -15.54 -1.32
C LEU A 11 -15.52 -15.91 -2.66
N PRO A 12 -15.54 -15.04 -3.69
CA PRO A 12 -14.93 -15.34 -4.98
C PRO A 12 -13.45 -15.69 -4.80
N ILE A 13 -12.98 -16.72 -5.51
CA ILE A 13 -11.57 -17.09 -5.56
C ILE A 13 -10.82 -15.91 -6.17
N ARG A 14 -10.13 -15.13 -5.32
CA ARG A 14 -9.32 -13.99 -5.73
C ARG A 14 -7.86 -14.29 -5.46
N GLN A 15 -7.02 -14.02 -6.44
CA GLN A 15 -5.58 -14.13 -6.24
C GLN A 15 -5.11 -12.97 -5.33
N PRO A 16 -4.12 -13.19 -4.44
CA PRO A 16 -3.62 -12.13 -3.56
C PRO A 16 -3.14 -10.91 -4.36
N CYS A 17 -2.51 -11.13 -5.52
CA CYS A 17 -2.07 -10.05 -6.40
C CYS A 17 -3.23 -9.28 -7.06
N GLU A 18 -4.38 -9.91 -7.28
CA GLU A 18 -5.57 -9.24 -7.79
C GLU A 18 -6.17 -8.29 -6.74
N VAL A 19 -6.28 -8.76 -5.50
CA VAL A 19 -6.66 -7.92 -4.35
C VAL A 19 -5.66 -6.80 -4.15
N ALA A 20 -4.36 -7.12 -4.27
CA ALA A 20 -3.31 -6.13 -4.16
C ALA A 20 -3.46 -5.02 -5.20
N ALA A 21 -3.62 -5.36 -6.48
CA ALA A 21 -3.74 -4.39 -7.55
C ALA A 21 -4.99 -3.52 -7.43
N LYS A 22 -6.14 -4.13 -7.06
CA LYS A 22 -7.43 -3.42 -6.99
C LYS A 22 -7.57 -2.55 -5.75
N GLU A 23 -6.99 -2.94 -4.62
CA GLU A 23 -7.31 -2.32 -3.33
C GLU A 23 -6.08 -1.89 -2.54
N VAL A 24 -5.06 -2.75 -2.43
CA VAL A 24 -3.90 -2.50 -1.56
C VAL A 24 -2.93 -1.49 -2.18
N MET A 25 -2.58 -1.66 -3.46
CA MET A 25 -1.67 -0.76 -4.18
C MET A 25 -2.21 0.67 -4.29
N PRO A 26 -3.52 0.89 -4.58
CA PRO A 26 -4.10 2.22 -4.46
C PRO A 26 -3.97 2.81 -3.06
N SER A 27 -4.14 1.99 -2.01
CA SER A 27 -4.01 2.45 -0.63
C SER A 27 -2.56 2.82 -0.27
N ILE A 28 -1.58 2.01 -0.70
CA ILE A 28 -0.15 2.32 -0.52
C ILE A 28 0.20 3.62 -1.25
N ARG A 29 -0.24 3.80 -2.50
CA ARG A 29 -0.02 5.05 -3.25
C ARG A 29 -0.67 6.26 -2.57
N ALA A 30 -1.88 6.09 -2.04
CA ALA A 30 -2.57 7.14 -1.28
C ALA A 30 -1.79 7.50 -0.01
N SER A 31 -1.28 6.52 0.73
CA SER A 31 -0.42 6.73 1.90
C SER A 31 0.86 7.48 1.56
N ILE A 32 1.54 7.14 0.46
CA ILE A 32 2.74 7.87 0.00
C ILE A 32 2.37 9.31 -0.38
N ALA A 33 1.31 9.51 -1.15
CA ALA A 33 0.85 10.86 -1.53
C ALA A 33 0.50 11.71 -0.30
N TYR A 34 -0.14 11.10 0.71
CA TYR A 34 -0.45 11.74 1.98
C TYR A 34 0.81 12.20 2.71
N VAL A 35 1.84 11.35 2.81
CA VAL A 35 3.11 11.72 3.45
C VAL A 35 3.81 12.84 2.68
N LEU A 36 3.90 12.74 1.36
CA LEU A 36 4.53 13.78 0.52
C LEU A 36 3.87 15.16 0.71
N VAL A 37 2.55 15.22 0.78
CA VAL A 37 1.82 16.48 0.92
C VAL A 37 1.77 16.97 2.37
N ASN A 38 1.37 16.11 3.31
CA ASN A 38 1.10 16.53 4.68
C ASN A 38 2.33 16.57 5.57
N GLU A 39 3.30 15.68 5.35
CA GLU A 39 4.53 15.64 6.15
C GLU A 39 5.66 16.41 5.46
N PHE A 40 5.92 16.14 4.17
CA PHE A 40 7.00 16.80 3.42
C PHE A 40 6.59 18.14 2.79
N LYS A 41 5.34 18.57 3.01
CA LYS A 41 4.81 19.90 2.63
C LYS A 41 4.89 20.21 1.13
N LEU A 42 4.87 19.18 0.28
CA LEU A 42 4.76 19.37 -1.17
C LEU A 42 3.35 19.78 -1.55
N SER A 43 3.24 20.56 -2.63
CA SER A 43 1.94 20.79 -3.27
C SER A 43 1.38 19.49 -3.87
N LYS A 44 0.05 19.43 -4.02
CA LYS A 44 -0.61 18.31 -4.73
C LYS A 44 -0.06 18.11 -6.14
N TYR A 45 0.37 19.19 -6.81
CA TYR A 45 0.95 19.15 -8.15
C TYR A 45 2.35 18.52 -8.16
N GLU A 46 3.22 18.92 -7.23
CA GLU A 46 4.57 18.34 -7.10
C GLU A 46 4.50 16.86 -6.74
N ALA A 47 3.66 16.49 -5.77
CA ALA A 47 3.44 15.10 -5.42
C ALA A 47 2.92 14.28 -6.60
N ALA A 48 1.99 14.83 -7.40
CA ALA A 48 1.48 14.18 -8.60
C ALA A 48 2.58 13.94 -9.64
N ARG A 49 3.43 14.95 -9.88
CA ARG A 49 4.58 14.84 -10.79
C ARG A 49 5.54 13.73 -10.35
N LEU A 50 5.91 13.70 -9.07
CA LEU A 50 6.83 12.69 -8.52
C LEU A 50 6.26 11.27 -8.58
N LEU A 51 4.95 11.12 -8.40
CA LEU A 51 4.28 9.82 -8.43
C LEU A 51 3.88 9.34 -9.84
N GLY A 52 4.08 10.16 -10.87
CA GLY A 52 3.60 9.88 -12.22
C GLY A 52 2.07 9.81 -12.30
N LEU A 53 1.39 10.69 -11.57
CA LEU A 53 -0.07 10.76 -11.45
C LEU A 53 -0.62 12.11 -11.91
N THR A 54 -1.94 12.20 -12.06
CA THR A 54 -2.62 13.49 -12.25
C THR A 54 -2.83 14.18 -10.89
N PRO A 55 -2.87 15.53 -10.84
CA PRO A 55 -3.23 16.26 -9.62
C PRO A 55 -4.62 15.87 -9.07
N ALA A 56 -5.55 15.49 -9.96
CA ALA A 56 -6.86 14.97 -9.59
C ALA A 56 -6.76 13.61 -8.87
N ALA A 57 -5.88 12.71 -9.31
CA ALA A 57 -5.66 11.44 -8.62
C ALA A 57 -5.10 11.63 -7.21
N VAL A 58 -4.14 12.54 -7.03
CA VAL A 58 -3.60 12.89 -5.70
C VAL A 58 -4.68 13.54 -4.83
N SER A 59 -5.49 14.44 -5.39
CA SER A 59 -6.63 15.03 -4.65
C SER A 59 -7.61 13.95 -4.18
N ASN A 60 -7.95 13.00 -5.05
CA ASN A 60 -8.83 11.87 -4.72
C ASN A 60 -8.24 10.97 -3.61
N TYR A 61 -6.92 10.81 -3.56
CA TYR A 61 -6.27 10.08 -2.47
C TYR A 61 -6.36 10.83 -1.13
N ILE A 62 -6.03 12.12 -1.12
CA ILE A 62 -6.03 12.93 0.10
C ILE A 62 -7.46 13.10 0.65
N GLU A 63 -8.44 13.22 -0.24
CA GLU A 63 -9.85 13.38 0.12
C GLU A 63 -10.53 12.03 0.41
N GLY A 64 -9.80 10.91 0.40
CA GLY A 64 -10.33 9.58 0.73
C GLY A 64 -11.40 9.07 -0.23
N ARG A 65 -11.40 9.54 -1.49
CA ARG A 65 -12.28 9.04 -2.56
C ARG A 65 -11.71 7.81 -3.28
N ARG A 66 -10.44 7.49 -3.03
CA ARG A 66 -9.75 6.34 -3.60
C ARG A 66 -8.65 5.87 -2.64
N GLY A 67 -8.53 4.56 -2.48
CA GLY A 67 -7.43 3.97 -1.71
C GLY A 67 -7.62 4.09 -0.20
N GLU A 68 -8.81 4.41 0.32
CA GLU A 68 -9.00 4.51 1.76
C GLU A 68 -8.97 3.15 2.47
N LYS A 69 -9.33 2.05 1.76
CA LYS A 69 -9.59 0.72 2.35
C LYS A 69 -8.49 0.24 3.30
N TYR A 70 -7.22 0.38 2.91
CA TYR A 70 -6.08 -0.04 3.75
C TYR A 70 -5.27 1.14 4.30
N MET A 71 -5.58 2.39 3.91
CA MET A 71 -4.76 3.55 4.28
C MET A 71 -4.70 3.75 5.80
N ALA A 72 -5.82 3.61 6.51
CA ALA A 72 -5.84 3.68 7.98
C ALA A 72 -5.01 2.56 8.62
N LYS A 73 -5.13 1.31 8.12
CA LYS A 73 -4.33 0.17 8.59
C LYS A 73 -2.82 0.37 8.37
N ILE A 74 -2.44 1.10 7.32
CA ILE A 74 -1.05 1.41 6.98
C ILE A 74 -0.52 2.57 7.83
N LEU A 75 -1.24 3.69 7.93
CA LEU A 75 -0.75 4.92 8.56
C LEU A 75 -0.87 4.92 10.09
N ASN A 76 -1.81 4.17 10.67
CA ASN A 76 -1.95 4.06 12.13
C ASN A 76 -0.97 3.07 12.77
N ASP A 77 -0.31 2.24 11.96
CA ASP A 77 0.75 1.34 12.42
C ASP A 77 2.10 2.03 12.23
N LYS A 78 2.83 2.25 13.33
CA LYS A 78 4.10 2.99 13.32
C LYS A 78 5.12 2.37 12.36
N ALA A 79 5.26 1.05 12.33
CA ALA A 79 6.26 0.37 11.51
C ALA A 79 5.91 0.44 10.02
N LYS A 80 4.62 0.35 9.67
CA LYS A 80 4.15 0.50 8.29
C LYS A 80 4.22 1.96 7.82
N ALA A 81 3.85 2.91 8.68
CA ALA A 81 3.96 4.33 8.40
C ALA A 81 5.41 4.74 8.12
N GLU A 82 6.38 4.21 8.88
CA GLU A 82 7.79 4.49 8.65
C GLU A 82 8.29 3.97 7.30
N LYS A 83 7.85 2.77 6.91
CA LYS A 83 8.12 2.24 5.57
C LYS A 83 7.51 3.10 4.45
N ILE A 84 6.32 3.67 4.67
CA ILE A 84 5.74 4.63 3.72
C ILE A 84 6.58 5.90 3.62
N ARG A 85 7.09 6.43 4.74
CA ARG A 85 8.01 7.58 4.72
C ARG A 85 9.29 7.27 3.95
N GLU A 86 9.85 6.10 4.18
CA GLU A 86 11.03 5.62 3.45
C GLU A 86 10.76 5.53 1.93
N ALA A 87 9.62 4.97 1.53
CA ALA A 87 9.20 4.95 0.12
C ALA A 87 9.02 6.37 -0.45
N ALA A 88 8.43 7.29 0.31
CA ALA A 88 8.27 8.69 -0.08
C ALA A 88 9.64 9.40 -0.24
N MET A 89 10.62 9.12 0.63
CA MET A 89 11.97 9.66 0.51
C MET A 89 12.68 9.15 -0.74
N ILE A 90 12.54 7.86 -1.09
CA ILE A 90 13.10 7.31 -2.33
C ILE A 90 12.54 8.04 -3.56
N ILE A 91 11.22 8.27 -3.58
CA ILE A 91 10.55 9.02 -4.65
C ILE A 91 11.02 10.47 -4.70
N LEU A 92 11.15 11.12 -3.53
CA LEU A 92 11.58 12.51 -3.43
C LEU A 92 13.01 12.71 -3.95
N ALA A 93 13.90 11.75 -3.67
CA ALA A 93 15.28 11.76 -4.15
C ALA A 93 15.39 11.50 -5.67
N TYR A 94 14.28 11.23 -6.36
CA TYR A 94 14.21 10.95 -7.80
C TYR A 94 15.22 9.88 -8.26
N SER A 95 15.53 8.93 -7.36
CA SER A 95 16.57 7.92 -7.59
C SER A 95 15.99 6.74 -8.38
N SER A 96 16.46 6.57 -9.61
CA SER A 96 16.06 5.50 -10.51
C SER A 96 17.11 4.40 -10.65
N ASP A 97 18.07 4.33 -9.73
CA ASP A 97 19.06 3.26 -9.71
C ASP A 97 18.44 1.93 -9.26
N ALA A 98 19.12 0.82 -9.60
CA ALA A 98 18.64 -0.53 -9.32
C ALA A 98 18.41 -0.78 -7.81
N LYS A 99 19.26 -0.21 -6.93
CA LYS A 99 19.17 -0.42 -5.49
C LYS A 99 17.98 0.33 -4.90
N SER A 100 17.74 1.57 -5.32
CA SER A 100 16.55 2.34 -4.93
C SER A 100 15.27 1.66 -5.41
N SER A 101 15.28 1.13 -6.64
CA SER A 101 14.16 0.38 -7.21
C SER A 101 13.86 -0.90 -6.41
N GLU A 102 14.89 -1.68 -6.07
CA GLU A 102 14.76 -2.89 -5.25
C GLU A 102 14.20 -2.55 -3.85
N ARG A 103 14.74 -1.52 -3.20
CA ARG A 103 14.31 -1.09 -1.87
C ARG A 103 12.84 -0.67 -1.87
N PHE A 104 12.41 0.12 -2.87
CA PHE A 104 11.02 0.52 -3.04
C PHE A 104 10.09 -0.69 -3.24
N GLN A 105 10.49 -1.65 -4.08
CA GLN A 105 9.73 -2.89 -4.28
C GLN A 105 9.61 -3.70 -2.99
N ASN A 106 10.71 -3.85 -2.23
CA ASN A 106 10.69 -4.56 -0.95
C ASN A 106 9.77 -3.91 0.08
N ILE A 107 9.81 -2.58 0.20
CA ILE A 107 8.91 -1.82 1.07
C ILE A 107 7.44 -2.07 0.70
N THR A 108 7.10 -1.85 -0.57
CA THR A 108 5.71 -1.94 -1.02
C THR A 108 5.16 -3.37 -0.94
N CYS A 109 5.97 -4.38 -1.26
CA CYS A 109 5.63 -5.79 -1.10
C CYS A 109 5.47 -6.18 0.38
N ALA A 110 6.34 -5.68 1.28
CA ALA A 110 6.23 -5.93 2.72
C ALA A 110 4.96 -5.34 3.32
N ILE A 111 4.60 -4.11 2.93
CA ILE A 111 3.35 -3.50 3.37
C ILE A 111 2.18 -4.30 2.81
N CYS A 112 2.21 -4.62 1.51
CA CYS A 112 1.16 -5.36 0.84
C CYS A 112 0.85 -6.69 1.53
N SER A 113 1.86 -7.53 1.75
CA SER A 113 1.67 -8.82 2.42
C SER A 113 1.21 -8.68 3.88
N SER A 114 1.56 -7.58 4.55
CA SER A 114 1.16 -7.31 5.94
C SER A 114 -0.28 -6.80 6.11
N VAL A 115 -0.95 -6.38 5.03
CA VAL A 115 -2.34 -5.87 5.10
C VAL A 115 -3.31 -6.63 4.20
N ASN A 116 -2.82 -7.35 3.20
CA ASN A 116 -3.63 -8.13 2.27
C ASN A 116 -4.09 -9.43 2.92
N GLU A 117 -5.35 -9.49 3.35
CA GLU A 117 -5.93 -10.64 4.04
C GLU A 117 -5.83 -11.95 3.23
N VAL A 118 -5.96 -11.86 1.90
CA VAL A 118 -5.82 -13.03 1.01
C VAL A 118 -4.38 -13.53 0.98
N ALA A 119 -3.40 -12.63 0.95
CA ALA A 119 -1.98 -13.00 1.01
C ALA A 119 -1.61 -13.60 2.36
N GLN A 120 -2.22 -13.15 3.46
CA GLN A 120 -1.99 -13.70 4.79
C GLN A 120 -2.59 -15.10 4.93
N MET A 121 -3.75 -15.35 4.32
CA MET A 121 -4.46 -16.61 4.41
C MET A 121 -3.86 -17.70 3.50
N TYR A 122 -3.56 -17.35 2.25
CA TYR A 122 -3.16 -18.31 1.22
C TYR A 122 -1.70 -18.16 0.77
N GLY A 123 -0.98 -17.20 1.34
CA GLY A 123 0.40 -16.88 0.98
C GLY A 123 0.51 -15.90 -0.18
N CYS A 124 1.68 -15.29 -0.32
CA CYS A 124 2.11 -14.60 -1.54
C CYS A 124 3.61 -14.84 -1.75
N HIS A 125 4.08 -14.67 -2.98
CA HIS A 125 5.47 -14.96 -3.34
C HIS A 125 6.48 -14.20 -2.45
N TYR A 126 6.21 -12.94 -2.12
CA TYR A 126 7.07 -12.16 -1.24
C TYR A 126 7.23 -12.79 0.16
N LEU A 127 6.16 -13.37 0.74
CA LEU A 127 6.23 -14.06 2.02
C LEU A 127 7.10 -15.32 1.95
N THR A 128 7.07 -16.03 0.83
CA THR A 128 7.89 -17.24 0.60
C THR A 128 9.36 -16.95 0.37
N MET A 129 9.71 -15.73 -0.06
CA MET A 129 11.09 -15.32 -0.34
C MET A 129 11.80 -14.68 0.86
N LYS A 130 11.09 -14.33 1.94
CA LYS A 130 11.73 -13.76 3.13
C LYS A 130 12.71 -14.76 3.73
N LYS A 131 13.99 -14.38 3.82
CA LYS A 131 14.97 -15.13 4.61
C LYS A 131 14.53 -15.15 6.09
N PRO A 132 14.78 -16.24 6.85
CA PRO A 132 14.33 -16.39 8.25
C PRO A 132 14.72 -15.20 9.15
N GLU A 133 15.85 -14.57 8.88
CA GLU A 133 16.39 -13.40 9.59
C GLU A 133 15.50 -12.14 9.54
N GLN A 134 14.52 -12.09 8.62
CA GLN A 134 13.65 -10.92 8.38
C GLN A 134 12.23 -11.10 8.92
N LEU A 135 11.95 -12.20 9.64
CA LEU A 135 10.63 -12.48 10.22
C LEU A 135 10.47 -11.99 11.67
N HIS A 136 11.57 -11.65 12.35
CA HIS A 136 11.61 -11.34 13.79
C HIS A 136 12.18 -9.94 14.13
N ALA A 137 12.17 -9.00 13.18
CA ALA A 137 12.56 -7.61 13.39
C ALA A 137 11.34 -6.67 13.36
#